data_AF-A0A6A3BXN9-F1
#
_entry.id   AF-A0A6A3BXN9-F1
#
_cell.length_a   1.000
_cell.length_b   1.000
_cell.length_c   1.000
_cell.angle_alpha   90.00
_cell.angle_beta   90.00
_cell.angle_gamma   90.00
#
_symmetry.space_group_name_H-M   'P 1'
#
loop_
_entity.id
_entity.type
_entity.pdbx_description
1 polymer ?
#
loop_
_entity_poly.entity_id
_entity_poly.type
_entity_poly.pdbx_seq_one_letter_code
_entity_poly.pdbx_strand_id
1 'polypeptide(L)'
;MQSSVPYQVRRHVGDNLTTFDSKEELDKIKKWHPQCALLIRVKVPDDSRSRCPLGAKFGALPEEIVPLLQAAQVLRLTVTGVSFHIGSGAMQFRAYREAIAAAKIAFETSARLGMPKMHVLNIGGGFTAGSQFKEAASTVKAALRYYFPNEPGLIIMDEPVRFFAEKDHPTCKAARNYDSTVFGPTCDAIDTVMKGYRLPELNVDYWLVFPNMGAYRAAAGTSFNGFNTSDILTYLAYSN
;
A
#
# COMPACT_ATOMS: atom_id res chain seq x y z
N MET A 1 23.91 16.13 13.54
CA MET A 1 23.65 15.22 14.68
C MET A 1 22.44 14.36 14.33
N GLN A 2 22.68 13.11 13.89
CA GLN A 2 21.63 12.15 13.56
C GLN A 2 21.02 11.61 14.86
N SER A 3 19.74 11.91 15.13
CA SER A 3 19.00 11.25 16.20
C SER A 3 18.39 9.96 15.65
N SER A 4 18.86 8.84 16.20
CA SER A 4 18.37 7.49 15.96
C SER A 4 16.88 7.38 16.31
N VAL A 5 16.09 6.86 15.38
CA VAL A 5 14.68 6.51 15.60
C VAL A 5 14.65 5.22 16.45
N PRO A 6 13.94 5.14 17.58
CA PRO A 6 13.98 3.98 18.49
C PRO A 6 13.27 2.73 17.94
N TYR A 7 12.78 2.76 16.70
CA TYR A 7 12.02 1.69 16.07
C TYR A 7 12.87 1.01 15.01
N GLN A 8 12.90 -0.33 15.00
CA GLN A 8 13.48 -1.09 13.90
C GLN A 8 12.45 -1.20 12.77
N VAL A 9 12.78 -0.60 11.62
CA VAL A 9 11.98 -0.75 10.39
C VAL A 9 12.51 -1.94 9.62
N ARG A 10 11.68 -2.96 9.38
CA ARG A 10 12.09 -4.20 8.72
C ARG A 10 11.30 -4.40 7.43
N ARG A 11 12.01 -4.59 6.31
CA ARG A 11 11.43 -4.75 4.95
C ARG A 11 10.98 -6.17 4.62
N HIS A 12 11.42 -7.16 5.39
CA HIS A 12 11.10 -8.56 5.13
C HIS A 12 11.20 -9.39 6.41
N VAL A 13 10.15 -10.16 6.67
CA VAL A 13 10.17 -11.31 7.58
C VAL A 13 10.02 -12.52 6.67
N GLY A 14 10.81 -13.57 6.89
CA GLY A 14 10.73 -14.80 6.09
C GLY A 14 9.32 -15.40 6.10
N ASP A 15 9.11 -16.45 5.30
CA ASP A 15 7.85 -17.08 4.87
C ASP A 15 6.81 -17.47 5.97
N ASN A 16 7.04 -17.10 7.23
CA ASN A 16 6.28 -17.48 8.43
C ASN A 16 5.49 -16.31 9.06
N LEU A 17 5.11 -15.28 8.28
CA LEU A 17 4.25 -14.16 8.72
C LEU A 17 3.15 -13.90 7.69
N THR A 18 1.88 -13.87 8.11
CA THR A 18 0.74 -13.53 7.23
C THR A 18 -0.29 -12.66 7.94
N THR A 19 -1.23 -12.10 7.18
CA THR A 19 -2.37 -11.35 7.71
C THR A 19 -3.65 -12.20 7.75
N PHE A 20 -4.62 -11.77 8.55
CA PHE A 20 -5.99 -12.25 8.48
C PHE A 20 -6.98 -11.13 8.85
N ASP A 21 -8.19 -11.16 8.31
CA ASP A 21 -9.32 -10.32 8.71
C ASP A 21 -10.65 -11.07 8.82
N SER A 22 -10.62 -12.41 8.66
CA SER A 22 -11.81 -13.26 8.71
C SER A 22 -11.57 -14.57 9.45
N LYS A 23 -12.65 -15.24 9.87
CA LYS A 23 -12.58 -16.54 10.54
C LYS A 23 -12.19 -17.65 9.58
N GLU A 24 -12.67 -17.58 8.34
CA GLU A 24 -12.35 -18.53 7.27
C GLU A 24 -10.85 -18.54 6.96
N GLU A 25 -10.18 -17.39 7.06
CA GLU A 25 -8.72 -17.31 6.97
C GLU A 25 -8.02 -18.01 8.13
N LEU A 26 -8.49 -17.83 9.37
CA LEU A 26 -7.93 -18.54 10.51
C LEU A 26 -8.07 -20.06 10.37
N ASP A 27 -9.21 -20.56 9.88
CA ASP A 27 -9.44 -21.99 9.65
C ASP A 27 -8.49 -22.54 8.58
N LYS A 28 -8.29 -21.80 7.47
CA LYS A 28 -7.30 -22.15 6.44
C LYS A 28 -5.87 -22.15 6.99
N ILE A 29 -5.49 -21.12 7.74
CA ILE A 29 -4.16 -20.99 8.35
C ILE A 29 -3.93 -22.14 9.32
N LYS A 30 -4.90 -22.47 10.17
CA LYS A 30 -4.79 -23.59 11.10
C LYS A 30 -4.52 -24.90 10.38
N LYS A 31 -5.18 -25.12 9.23
CA LYS A 31 -5.05 -26.33 8.44
C LYS A 31 -3.70 -26.44 7.73
N TRP A 32 -3.22 -25.34 7.15
CA TRP A 32 -2.09 -25.37 6.20
C TRP A 32 -0.79 -24.76 6.75
N HIS A 33 -0.86 -23.85 7.71
CA HIS A 33 0.29 -23.13 8.27
C HIS A 33 0.14 -22.81 9.78
N PRO A 34 -0.07 -23.80 10.65
CA PRO A 34 -0.45 -23.59 12.05
C PRO A 34 0.60 -22.89 12.92
N GLN A 35 1.85 -22.84 12.47
CA GLN A 35 2.97 -22.17 13.17
C GLN A 35 3.24 -20.75 12.66
N CYS A 36 2.40 -20.24 11.73
CA CYS A 36 2.53 -18.88 11.22
C CYS A 36 2.36 -17.85 12.32
N ALA A 37 3.20 -16.82 12.30
CA ALA A 37 2.91 -15.58 13.00
C ALA A 37 1.83 -14.82 12.23
N LEU A 38 0.85 -14.27 12.95
CA LEU A 38 -0.29 -13.58 12.36
C LEU A 38 -0.33 -12.10 12.70
N LEU A 39 -0.75 -11.30 11.74
CA LEU A 39 -1.16 -9.91 11.93
C LEU A 39 -2.66 -9.80 11.67
N ILE A 40 -3.43 -9.30 12.64
CA ILE A 40 -4.82 -8.95 12.36
C ILE A 40 -4.85 -7.69 11.51
N ARG A 41 -5.50 -7.74 10.34
CA ARG A 41 -5.66 -6.57 9.48
C ARG A 41 -6.89 -5.79 9.92
N VAL A 42 -6.72 -4.54 10.35
CA VAL A 42 -7.84 -3.68 10.77
C VAL A 42 -8.31 -2.79 9.62
N LYS A 43 -9.62 -2.54 9.58
CA LYS A 43 -10.20 -1.54 8.67
C LYS A 43 -9.81 -0.14 9.12
N VAL A 44 -9.39 0.70 8.18
CA VAL A 44 -9.13 2.12 8.43
C VAL A 44 -10.46 2.88 8.47
N PRO A 45 -10.68 3.79 9.45
CA PRO A 45 -11.96 4.50 9.61
C PRO A 45 -12.42 5.31 8.39
N ASP A 46 -11.47 5.92 7.64
CA ASP A 46 -11.76 6.66 6.41
C ASP A 46 -10.72 6.34 5.33
N ASP A 47 -11.11 5.58 4.30
CA ASP A 47 -10.34 5.37 3.06
C ASP A 47 -10.99 6.03 1.83
N SER A 48 -12.06 6.80 2.04
CA SER A 48 -12.96 7.34 1.00
C SER A 48 -12.28 8.29 0.01
N ARG A 49 -11.11 8.83 0.38
CA ARG A 49 -10.31 9.74 -0.46
C ARG A 49 -8.99 9.16 -0.96
N SER A 50 -8.81 7.85 -0.86
CA SER A 50 -7.75 7.15 -1.57
C SER A 50 -8.15 6.97 -3.04
N ARG A 51 -7.18 6.92 -3.96
CA ARG A 51 -7.46 6.68 -5.39
C ARG A 51 -8.04 5.28 -5.64
N CYS A 52 -7.74 4.34 -4.74
CA CYS A 52 -8.20 2.96 -4.77
C CYS A 52 -8.54 2.53 -3.33
N PRO A 53 -9.77 2.75 -2.84
CA PRO A 53 -10.19 2.32 -1.52
C PRO A 53 -10.21 0.79 -1.44
N LEU A 54 -9.63 0.24 -0.39
CA LEU A 54 -9.55 -1.20 -0.15
C LEU A 54 -10.37 -1.63 1.06
N GLY A 55 -10.79 -0.69 1.90
CA GLY A 55 -11.52 -0.94 3.14
C GLY A 55 -12.92 -1.50 2.92
N ALA A 56 -13.51 -1.33 1.74
CA ALA A 56 -14.76 -2.02 1.39
C ALA A 56 -14.58 -3.54 1.17
N LYS A 57 -13.34 -3.98 0.94
CA LYS A 57 -13.00 -5.38 0.62
C LYS A 57 -12.19 -6.08 1.71
N PHE A 58 -11.40 -5.32 2.50
CA PHE A 58 -10.43 -5.88 3.44
C PHE A 58 -10.38 -5.09 4.75
N GLY A 59 -10.03 -5.80 5.82
CA GLY A 59 -9.82 -5.27 7.17
C GLY A 59 -11.03 -5.53 8.08
N ALA A 60 -10.74 -6.05 9.27
CA ALA A 60 -11.71 -6.29 10.31
C ALA A 60 -12.30 -4.98 10.84
N LEU A 61 -13.62 -4.96 10.99
CA LEU A 61 -14.36 -3.89 11.66
C LEU A 61 -14.04 -3.87 13.16
N PRO A 62 -14.21 -2.72 13.85
CA PRO A 62 -13.98 -2.61 15.29
C PRO A 62 -14.70 -3.70 16.11
N GLU A 63 -15.94 -4.02 15.75
CA GLU A 63 -16.78 -5.05 16.37
C GLU A 63 -16.30 -6.49 16.07
N GLU A 64 -15.53 -6.70 15.00
CA GLU A 64 -15.02 -8.01 14.60
C GLU A 64 -13.67 -8.35 15.26
N ILE A 65 -12.92 -7.34 15.72
CA ILE A 65 -11.59 -7.54 16.33
C ILE A 65 -11.63 -8.52 17.50
N VAL A 66 -12.59 -8.37 18.42
CA VAL A 66 -12.69 -9.24 19.61
C VAL A 66 -13.02 -10.68 19.21
N PRO A 67 -14.10 -10.96 18.45
CA PRO A 67 -14.41 -12.31 17.97
C PRO A 67 -13.26 -12.98 17.22
N LEU A 68 -12.55 -12.24 16.36
CA LEU A 68 -11.44 -12.74 15.57
C LEU A 68 -10.22 -13.11 16.42
N LEU A 69 -9.86 -12.27 17.39
CA LEU A 69 -8.77 -12.55 18.32
C LEU A 69 -9.08 -13.77 19.21
N GLN A 70 -10.33 -13.88 19.69
CA GLN A 70 -10.78 -15.04 20.46
C GLN A 70 -10.75 -16.32 19.61
N ALA A 71 -11.20 -16.26 18.35
CA ALA A 71 -11.11 -17.39 17.43
C ALA A 71 -9.66 -17.84 17.20
N ALA A 72 -8.74 -16.91 17.00
CA ALA A 72 -7.31 -17.21 16.89
C ALA A 72 -6.76 -17.89 18.16
N GLN A 73 -7.19 -17.43 19.34
CA GLN A 73 -6.81 -18.04 20.64
C GLN A 73 -7.33 -19.48 20.78
N VAL A 74 -8.61 -19.73 20.43
CA VAL A 74 -9.20 -21.08 20.43
C VAL A 74 -8.45 -22.03 19.50
N LEU A 75 -8.06 -21.54 18.32
CA LEU A 75 -7.28 -22.31 17.33
C LEU A 75 -5.79 -22.45 17.71
N ARG A 76 -5.36 -21.79 18.79
CA ARG A 76 -3.97 -21.71 19.27
C ARG A 76 -3.01 -21.16 18.20
N LEU A 77 -3.46 -20.15 17.46
CA LEU A 77 -2.67 -19.43 16.48
C LEU A 77 -2.00 -18.22 17.13
N THR A 78 -0.77 -17.92 16.72
CA THR A 78 0.03 -16.85 17.34
C THR A 78 -0.22 -15.52 16.63
N VAL A 79 -1.00 -14.64 17.25
CA VAL A 79 -1.18 -13.26 16.76
C VAL A 79 -0.07 -12.38 17.34
N THR A 80 0.80 -11.87 16.47
CA THR A 80 2.01 -11.12 16.84
C THR A 80 1.87 -9.62 16.65
N GLY A 81 0.81 -9.16 15.98
CA GLY A 81 0.68 -7.76 15.65
C GLY A 81 -0.57 -7.39 14.87
N VAL A 82 -0.53 -6.19 14.32
CA VAL A 82 -1.62 -5.58 13.55
C VAL A 82 -1.09 -5.08 12.21
N SER A 83 -1.90 -5.20 11.16
CA SER A 83 -1.66 -4.53 9.89
C SER A 83 -2.82 -3.63 9.51
N PHE A 84 -2.56 -2.61 8.70
CA PHE A 84 -3.61 -1.84 8.01
C PHE A 84 -3.09 -1.36 6.66
N HIS A 85 -3.98 -0.87 5.81
CA HIS A 85 -3.59 -0.26 4.54
C HIS A 85 -4.53 0.90 4.21
N ILE A 86 -4.01 2.11 4.11
CA ILE A 86 -4.82 3.33 3.93
C ILE A 86 -5.29 3.58 2.48
N GLY A 87 -4.77 2.79 1.53
CA GLY A 87 -5.10 2.87 0.10
C GLY A 87 -4.05 3.66 -0.70
N SER A 88 -4.00 3.42 -2.01
CA SER A 88 -2.99 4.06 -2.89
C SER A 88 -3.30 5.53 -3.14
N GLY A 89 -2.28 6.40 -3.04
CA GLY A 89 -2.42 7.84 -3.35
C GLY A 89 -3.27 8.59 -2.33
N ALA A 90 -3.23 8.16 -1.07
CA ALA A 90 -3.95 8.82 0.00
C ALA A 90 -3.37 10.22 0.23
N MET A 91 -4.14 11.27 -0.10
CA MET A 91 -3.77 12.67 0.12
C MET A 91 -4.04 13.12 1.57
N GLN A 92 -4.62 12.26 2.40
CA GLN A 92 -5.00 12.57 3.78
C GLN A 92 -4.03 11.95 4.78
N PHE A 93 -3.05 12.72 5.23
CA PHE A 93 -2.12 12.29 6.28
C PHE A 93 -2.80 11.92 7.60
N ARG A 94 -3.99 12.50 7.86
CA ARG A 94 -4.85 12.16 9.00
C ARG A 94 -5.25 10.68 9.03
N ALA A 95 -5.43 10.05 7.86
CA ALA A 95 -5.78 8.64 7.77
C ALA A 95 -4.71 7.74 8.39
N TYR A 96 -3.42 8.06 8.25
CA TYR A 96 -2.35 7.33 8.95
C TYR A 96 -2.48 7.42 10.46
N ARG A 97 -2.81 8.61 11.00
CA ARG A 97 -2.98 8.80 12.45
C ARG A 97 -4.15 7.98 12.97
N GLU A 98 -5.28 8.00 12.28
CA GLU A 98 -6.48 7.25 12.65
C GLU A 98 -6.26 5.74 12.53
N ALA A 99 -5.57 5.29 11.49
CA ALA A 99 -5.19 3.88 11.34
C ALA A 99 -4.26 3.40 12.47
N ILE A 100 -3.26 4.21 12.84
CA ILE A 100 -2.37 3.90 13.97
C ILE A 100 -3.15 3.87 15.30
N ALA A 101 -4.13 4.76 15.48
CA ALA A 101 -5.02 4.75 16.63
C ALA A 101 -5.86 3.45 16.69
N ALA A 102 -6.46 3.05 15.56
CA ALA A 102 -7.22 1.81 15.45
C ALA A 102 -6.33 0.58 15.73
N ALA A 103 -5.10 0.59 15.24
CA ALA A 103 -4.13 -0.46 15.53
C ALA A 103 -3.80 -0.53 17.03
N LYS A 104 -3.62 0.62 17.71
CA LYS A 104 -3.40 0.65 19.15
C LYS A 104 -4.57 0.04 19.93
N ILE A 105 -5.80 0.30 19.52
CA ILE A 105 -7.00 -0.31 20.12
C ILE A 105 -6.95 -1.85 19.98
N ALA A 106 -6.53 -2.38 18.83
CA ALA A 106 -6.38 -3.82 18.63
C ALA A 106 -5.26 -4.42 19.51
N PHE A 107 -4.11 -3.74 19.65
CA PHE A 107 -3.04 -4.13 20.59
C PHE A 107 -3.55 -4.23 22.03
N GLU A 108 -4.27 -3.21 22.49
CA GLU A 108 -4.82 -3.18 23.86
C GLU A 108 -5.91 -4.24 24.05
N THR A 109 -6.72 -4.48 23.02
CA THR A 109 -7.75 -5.54 23.03
C THR A 109 -7.12 -6.91 23.21
N SER A 110 -6.07 -7.21 22.44
CA SER A 110 -5.31 -8.46 22.56
C SER A 110 -4.72 -8.63 23.97
N ALA A 111 -4.16 -7.55 24.54
CA ALA A 111 -3.65 -7.56 25.91
C ALA A 111 -4.76 -7.82 26.96
N ARG A 112 -5.94 -7.20 26.81
CA ARG A 112 -7.10 -7.44 27.69
C ARG A 112 -7.62 -8.87 27.61
N LEU A 113 -7.46 -9.54 26.47
CA LEU A 113 -7.81 -10.95 26.28
C LEU A 113 -6.73 -11.91 26.82
N GLY A 114 -5.67 -11.40 27.46
CA GLY A 114 -4.59 -12.22 28.02
C GLY A 114 -3.74 -12.94 26.96
N MET A 115 -3.74 -12.44 25.73
CA MET A 115 -2.94 -13.00 24.65
C MET A 115 -1.46 -12.59 24.79
N PRO A 116 -0.52 -13.34 24.15
CA PRO A 116 0.87 -12.92 24.08
C PRO A 116 1.01 -11.49 23.55
N LYS A 117 1.99 -10.75 24.10
CA LYS A 117 2.19 -9.34 23.75
C LYS A 117 2.49 -9.20 22.24
N MET A 118 1.63 -8.46 21.56
CA MET A 118 1.89 -8.02 20.19
C MET A 118 3.11 -7.10 20.14
N HIS A 119 3.92 -7.23 19.09
CA HIS A 119 5.16 -6.47 18.90
C HIS A 119 5.40 -6.11 17.42
N VAL A 120 4.45 -6.35 16.52
CA VAL A 120 4.56 -5.99 15.10
C VAL A 120 3.43 -5.03 14.70
N LEU A 121 3.79 -3.91 14.07
CA LEU A 121 2.85 -3.00 13.44
C LEU A 121 3.23 -2.81 11.97
N ASN A 122 2.40 -3.33 11.06
CA ASN A 122 2.55 -3.11 9.62
C ASN A 122 1.61 -1.97 9.18
N ILE A 123 2.20 -0.84 8.76
CA ILE A 123 1.44 0.36 8.35
C ILE A 123 0.99 0.31 6.88
N GLY A 124 1.30 -0.77 6.17
CA GLY A 124 0.96 -0.97 4.77
C GLY A 124 1.69 0.00 3.84
N GLY A 125 1.10 0.23 2.67
CA GLY A 125 1.60 1.15 1.66
C GLY A 125 0.71 2.38 1.48
N GLY A 126 0.73 2.93 0.27
CA GLY A 126 -0.08 4.09 -0.10
C GLY A 126 0.66 5.41 -0.19
N PHE A 127 1.95 5.42 0.15
CA PHE A 127 2.83 6.57 0.00
C PHE A 127 2.95 7.04 -1.46
N THR A 128 2.80 8.35 -1.66
CA THR A 128 3.07 9.06 -2.92
C THR A 128 4.44 9.71 -2.85
N ALA A 129 5.22 9.69 -3.94
CA ALA A 129 6.55 10.32 -3.95
C ALA A 129 6.47 11.87 -3.81
N GLY A 130 7.60 12.50 -3.48
CA GLY A 130 7.72 13.96 -3.39
C GLY A 130 7.37 14.54 -2.01
N SER A 131 6.80 15.76 -1.98
CA SER A 131 6.46 16.49 -0.74
C SER A 131 5.45 15.73 0.14
N GLN A 132 4.50 15.03 -0.48
CA GLN A 132 3.48 14.23 0.22
C GLN A 132 4.11 13.11 1.06
N PHE A 133 5.22 12.52 0.63
CA PHE A 133 5.92 11.51 1.44
C PHE A 133 6.43 12.10 2.77
N LYS A 134 7.03 13.29 2.73
CA LYS A 134 7.59 13.94 3.93
C LYS A 134 6.49 14.22 4.96
N GLU A 135 5.33 14.69 4.50
CA GLU A 135 4.16 14.97 5.36
C GLU A 135 3.57 13.69 5.94
N ALA A 136 3.42 12.63 5.14
CA ALA A 136 3.00 11.32 5.60
C ALA A 136 3.95 10.74 6.64
N ALA A 137 5.27 10.73 6.37
CA ALA A 137 6.29 10.24 7.28
C ALA A 137 6.33 11.03 8.60
N SER A 138 6.14 12.37 8.54
CA SER A 138 6.06 13.22 9.72
C SER A 138 4.84 12.85 10.57
N THR A 139 3.69 12.64 9.94
CA THR A 139 2.45 12.29 10.62
C THR A 139 2.50 10.89 11.24
N VAL A 140 3.04 9.90 10.50
CA VAL A 140 3.31 8.55 11.03
C VAL A 140 4.23 8.62 12.23
N LYS A 141 5.34 9.36 12.15
CA LYS A 141 6.29 9.52 13.26
C LYS A 141 5.63 10.15 14.49
N ALA A 142 4.81 11.19 14.30
CA ALA A 142 4.08 11.83 15.38
C ALA A 142 3.04 10.89 16.02
N ALA A 143 2.30 10.15 15.19
CA ALA A 143 1.31 9.19 15.66
C ALA A 143 1.94 8.02 16.42
N LEU A 144 3.05 7.44 15.93
CA LEU A 144 3.79 6.38 16.62
C LEU A 144 4.29 6.85 17.99
N ARG A 145 4.82 8.08 18.09
CA ARG A 145 5.24 8.66 19.37
C ARG A 145 4.08 8.86 20.35
N TYR A 146 2.88 9.11 19.85
CA TYR A 146 1.71 9.35 20.68
C TYR A 146 1.05 8.04 21.14
N TYR A 147 0.81 7.09 20.23
CA TYR A 147 0.08 5.85 20.51
C TYR A 147 0.97 4.69 20.96
N PHE A 148 2.25 4.69 20.57
CA PHE A 148 3.23 3.64 20.91
C PHE A 148 4.50 4.23 21.56
N PRO A 149 4.40 5.11 22.59
CA PRO A 149 5.55 5.85 23.14
C PRO A 149 6.61 4.95 23.78
N ASN A 150 6.20 3.84 24.40
CA ASN A 150 7.03 2.99 25.26
C ASN A 150 6.81 1.51 24.96
N GLU A 151 6.99 1.11 23.70
CA GLU A 151 6.82 -0.28 23.28
C GLU A 151 8.19 -0.89 22.92
N PRO A 152 8.97 -1.34 23.92
CA PRO A 152 10.26 -1.95 23.68
C PRO A 152 10.09 -3.20 22.82
N GLY A 153 10.86 -3.29 21.74
CA GLY A 153 10.79 -4.40 20.79
C GLY A 153 9.69 -4.27 19.73
N LEU A 154 8.98 -3.13 19.64
CA LEU A 154 8.04 -2.88 18.56
C LEU A 154 8.76 -2.79 17.20
N ILE A 155 8.38 -3.69 16.29
CA ILE A 155 8.84 -3.73 14.91
C ILE A 155 7.81 -3.00 14.05
N ILE A 156 8.27 -2.01 13.28
CA ILE A 156 7.42 -1.31 12.31
C ILE A 156 7.74 -1.84 10.91
N MET A 157 6.70 -2.17 10.14
CA MET A 157 6.82 -2.63 8.75
C MET A 157 6.00 -1.75 7.83
N ASP A 158 6.44 -1.62 6.58
CA ASP A 158 5.74 -0.90 5.52
C ASP A 158 5.74 -1.70 4.20
N GLU A 159 4.79 -1.38 3.30
CA GLU A 159 4.63 -2.00 1.98
C GLU A 159 4.63 -0.95 0.84
N PRO A 160 5.67 -0.10 0.71
CA PRO A 160 5.65 1.05 -0.20
C PRO A 160 5.95 0.69 -1.65
N VAL A 161 4.96 0.17 -2.40
CA VAL A 161 5.16 -0.21 -3.82
C VAL A 161 5.21 1.01 -4.77
N ARG A 162 4.18 1.87 -4.75
CA ARG A 162 4.08 3.04 -5.65
C ARG A 162 5.20 4.06 -5.46
N PHE A 163 5.65 4.25 -4.23
CA PHE A 163 6.68 5.24 -3.88
C PHE A 163 8.00 5.03 -4.64
N PHE A 164 8.45 3.79 -4.80
CA PHE A 164 9.71 3.52 -5.51
C PHE A 164 9.60 3.66 -7.04
N ALA A 165 8.37 3.75 -7.57
CA ALA A 165 8.09 3.76 -9.01
C ALA A 165 7.89 5.16 -9.61
N GLU A 166 7.74 6.20 -8.78
CA GLU A 166 7.47 7.58 -9.22
C GLU A 166 8.78 8.43 -9.21
N LYS A 167 8.99 9.23 -10.27
CA LYS A 167 10.11 10.14 -10.54
C LYS A 167 9.62 11.46 -11.17
N ASP A 168 10.50 12.48 -11.15
CA ASP A 168 10.25 13.80 -11.73
C ASP A 168 10.12 13.77 -13.27
N HIS A 169 9.32 14.70 -13.80
CA HIS A 169 8.87 14.68 -15.20
C HIS A 169 9.74 15.56 -16.10
N PRO A 170 10.23 15.06 -17.24
CA PRO A 170 10.71 15.92 -18.31
C PRO A 170 9.51 16.62 -18.98
N THR A 171 9.57 17.94 -19.14
CA THR A 171 8.56 18.71 -19.90
C THR A 171 9.20 19.29 -21.17
N CYS A 172 8.56 19.09 -22.32
CA CYS A 172 8.94 19.73 -23.57
C CYS A 172 8.15 21.03 -23.72
N LYS A 173 8.84 22.18 -23.69
CA LYS A 173 8.23 23.51 -23.89
C LYS A 173 8.74 24.12 -25.19
N ALA A 174 8.04 23.93 -26.32
CA ALA A 174 8.36 24.69 -27.54
C ALA A 174 7.34 24.67 -28.71
N ALA A 175 6.33 23.79 -28.74
CA ALA A 175 5.54 23.58 -29.96
C ALA A 175 4.08 24.07 -29.88
N ARG A 176 3.48 24.39 -31.03
CA ARG A 176 2.02 24.59 -31.14
C ARG A 176 1.33 23.27 -30.89
N ASN A 177 0.32 23.28 -30.01
CA ASN A 177 -0.41 22.08 -29.63
C ASN A 177 -1.80 22.03 -30.25
N TYR A 178 -2.30 20.81 -30.43
CA TYR A 178 -3.61 20.47 -30.98
C TYR A 178 -4.36 19.61 -29.95
N ASP A 179 -5.69 19.64 -29.99
CA ASP A 179 -6.47 18.71 -29.18
C ASP A 179 -6.30 17.30 -29.75
N SER A 180 -5.93 16.33 -28.94
CA SER A 180 -5.49 15.02 -29.41
C SER A 180 -5.98 13.89 -28.51
N THR A 181 -6.19 12.72 -29.13
CA THR A 181 -6.53 11.47 -28.46
C THR A 181 -5.49 10.42 -28.79
N VAL A 182 -5.01 9.69 -27.78
CA VAL A 182 -4.03 8.61 -27.93
C VAL A 182 -4.72 7.28 -27.65
N PHE A 183 -4.74 6.41 -28.64
CA PHE A 183 -5.30 5.06 -28.55
C PHE A 183 -4.21 4.03 -28.25
N GLY A 184 -4.58 2.93 -27.59
CA GLY A 184 -3.75 1.74 -27.51
C GLY A 184 -3.86 0.90 -28.78
N PRO A 185 -3.06 -0.18 -28.88
CA PRO A 185 -2.92 -0.95 -30.11
C PRO A 185 -4.02 -1.98 -30.34
N THR A 186 -4.92 -2.20 -29.38
CA THR A 186 -5.97 -3.21 -29.51
C THR A 186 -7.09 -2.73 -30.44
N CYS A 187 -7.92 -3.66 -30.90
CA CYS A 187 -9.09 -3.35 -31.74
C CYS A 187 -10.32 -2.97 -30.90
N ASP A 188 -10.12 -2.56 -29.65
CA ASP A 188 -11.18 -2.17 -28.73
C ASP A 188 -11.26 -0.63 -28.64
N ALA A 189 -12.44 -0.06 -28.84
CA ALA A 189 -12.66 1.38 -28.76
C ALA A 189 -12.46 1.94 -27.33
N ILE A 190 -12.48 1.09 -26.30
CA ILE A 190 -12.21 1.45 -24.91
C ILE A 190 -10.70 1.53 -24.64
N ASP A 191 -9.85 0.95 -25.50
CA ASP A 191 -8.39 1.05 -25.42
C ASP A 191 -7.91 2.45 -25.83
N THR A 192 -8.27 3.44 -25.02
CA THR A 192 -7.84 4.82 -25.16
C THR A 192 -7.00 5.22 -23.96
N VAL A 193 -5.76 5.62 -24.20
CA VAL A 193 -4.79 6.00 -23.17
C VAL A 193 -5.04 7.44 -22.68
N MET A 194 -5.33 8.37 -23.59
CA MET A 194 -5.61 9.78 -23.27
C MET A 194 -6.63 10.36 -24.24
N LYS A 195 -7.56 11.20 -23.75
CA LYS A 195 -8.52 11.97 -24.57
C LYS A 195 -8.40 13.46 -24.25
N GLY A 196 -8.47 14.32 -25.27
CA GLY A 196 -8.48 15.77 -25.11
C GLY A 196 -7.15 16.34 -24.56
N TYR A 197 -6.03 15.69 -24.86
CA TYR A 197 -4.71 16.16 -24.42
C TYR A 197 -4.07 17.04 -25.48
N ARG A 198 -3.41 18.12 -25.06
CA ARG A 198 -2.79 19.10 -25.96
C ARG A 198 -1.39 18.63 -26.36
N LEU A 199 -1.28 17.95 -27.51
CA LEU A 199 -0.01 17.46 -28.04
C LEU A 199 0.46 18.31 -29.23
N PRO A 200 1.77 18.42 -29.48
CA PRO A 200 2.25 18.97 -30.74
C PRO A 200 1.87 18.06 -31.91
N GLU A 201 2.06 18.54 -33.14
CA GLU A 201 1.96 17.66 -34.32
C GLU A 201 3.01 16.54 -34.20
N LEU A 202 2.57 15.29 -34.29
CA LEU A 202 3.40 14.09 -34.19
C LEU A 202 3.34 13.34 -35.51
N ASN A 203 4.47 12.76 -35.92
CA ASN A 203 4.53 11.84 -37.05
C ASN A 203 4.53 10.39 -36.55
N VAL A 204 4.23 9.47 -37.47
CA VAL A 204 4.50 8.04 -37.25
C VAL A 204 5.99 7.87 -36.88
N ASP A 205 6.27 6.93 -35.98
CA ASP A 205 7.59 6.64 -35.40
C ASP A 205 8.11 7.65 -34.35
N TYR A 206 7.31 8.64 -33.97
CA TYR A 206 7.62 9.47 -32.81
C TYR A 206 7.30 8.75 -31.51
N TRP A 207 8.14 8.97 -30.50
CA TRP A 207 7.98 8.35 -29.18
C TRP A 207 7.13 9.22 -28.26
N LEU A 208 6.06 8.63 -27.72
CA LEU A 208 5.38 9.16 -26.54
C LEU A 208 6.00 8.56 -25.29
N VAL A 209 6.45 9.43 -24.39
CA VAL A 209 7.04 9.01 -23.11
C VAL A 209 6.03 9.23 -22.00
N PHE A 210 5.63 8.14 -21.34
CA PHE A 210 4.78 8.16 -20.16
C PHE A 210 5.64 7.89 -18.91
N PRO A 211 6.00 8.93 -18.13
CA PRO A 211 6.75 8.74 -16.90
C PRO A 211 5.89 8.02 -15.84
N ASN A 212 6.53 7.51 -14.79
CA ASN A 212 5.86 6.95 -13.60
C ASN A 212 5.03 5.69 -13.83
N MET A 213 5.34 4.94 -14.87
CA MET A 213 4.67 3.69 -15.24
C MET A 213 5.27 2.45 -14.55
N GLY A 214 5.90 2.61 -13.38
CA GLY A 214 6.58 1.51 -12.67
C GLY A 214 5.69 0.67 -11.74
N ALA A 215 4.55 1.20 -11.28
CA ALA A 215 3.65 0.49 -10.37
C ALA A 215 2.34 0.12 -11.08
N TYR A 216 1.87 -1.12 -10.86
CA TYR A 216 0.58 -1.63 -11.36
C TYR A 216 0.42 -1.59 -12.90
N ARG A 217 1.53 -1.56 -13.64
CA ARG A 217 1.55 -1.63 -15.12
C ARG A 217 1.76 -3.07 -15.59
N ALA A 218 3.01 -3.52 -15.66
CA ALA A 218 3.34 -4.85 -16.16
C ALA A 218 2.70 -5.96 -15.30
N ALA A 219 2.63 -5.76 -13.97
CA ALA A 219 2.04 -6.71 -13.03
C ALA A 219 0.53 -6.97 -13.26
N ALA A 220 -0.18 -6.07 -13.93
CA ALA A 220 -1.60 -6.23 -14.27
C ALA A 220 -1.84 -6.33 -15.79
N GLY A 221 -0.76 -6.42 -16.58
CA GLY A 221 -0.84 -6.53 -18.03
C GLY A 221 -1.32 -7.91 -18.49
N THR A 222 -1.96 -7.96 -19.66
CA THR A 222 -2.43 -9.20 -20.29
C THR A 222 -2.00 -9.24 -21.75
N SER A 223 -2.07 -10.41 -22.38
CA SER A 223 -1.76 -10.59 -23.81
C SER A 223 -3.00 -10.48 -24.72
N PHE A 224 -3.97 -9.65 -24.34
CA PHE A 224 -5.19 -9.44 -25.13
C PHE A 224 -4.85 -8.92 -26.54
N ASN A 225 -5.57 -9.41 -27.57
CA ASN A 225 -5.24 -9.22 -29.00
C ASN A 225 -3.80 -9.59 -29.40
N GLY A 226 -3.10 -10.42 -28.61
CA GLY A 226 -1.74 -10.88 -28.91
C GLY A 226 -0.65 -9.87 -28.55
N PHE A 227 -0.97 -8.74 -27.92
CA PHE A 227 0.01 -7.75 -27.49
C PHE A 227 0.60 -8.14 -26.13
N ASN A 228 1.84 -8.63 -26.11
CA ASN A 228 2.49 -9.02 -24.86
C ASN A 228 2.96 -7.79 -24.07
N THR A 229 2.35 -7.57 -22.90
CA THR A 229 2.72 -6.46 -22.01
C THR A 229 4.13 -6.56 -21.42
N SER A 230 4.71 -7.77 -21.42
CA SER A 230 6.09 -8.03 -20.99
C SER A 230 7.12 -7.43 -21.96
N ASP A 231 6.73 -7.28 -23.23
CA ASP A 231 7.62 -6.80 -24.30
C ASP A 231 7.66 -5.27 -24.35
N ILE A 232 6.89 -4.57 -23.50
CA ILE A 232 6.89 -3.12 -23.49
C ILE A 232 8.15 -2.61 -22.79
N LEU A 233 9.09 -2.14 -23.62
CA LEU A 233 10.36 -1.59 -23.18
C LEU A 233 10.15 -0.46 -22.15
N THR A 234 10.87 -0.57 -21.03
CA THR A 234 10.87 0.46 -19.97
C THR A 234 12.23 1.13 -20.00
N TYR A 235 12.24 2.43 -20.33
CA TYR A 235 13.45 3.22 -20.41
C TYR A 235 13.65 4.02 -19.12
N LEU A 236 14.89 4.05 -18.63
CA LEU A 236 15.30 4.88 -17.50
C LEU A 236 15.84 6.20 -18.05
N ALA A 237 15.02 7.25 -17.99
CA ALA A 237 15.47 8.61 -18.25
C ALA A 237 15.94 9.26 -16.94
N TYR A 238 17.11 9.89 -16.95
CA TYR A 238 17.59 10.75 -15.88
C TYR A 238 18.10 12.06 -16.49
N SER A 239 17.80 13.19 -15.85
CA SER A 239 18.44 14.47 -16.16
C SER A 239 19.56 14.71 -15.15
N ASN A 240 20.73 15.13 -15.63
CA ASN A 240 21.81 15.63 -14.77
C ASN A 240 21.44 16.95 -14.10
#